data_AF-A0A3D1B3P7-F1
#
_entry.id   AF-A0A3D1B3P7-F1
#
_cell.length_a   1.000
_cell.length_b   1.000
_cell.length_c   1.000
_cell.angle_alpha   90.00
_cell.angle_beta   90.00
_cell.angle_gamma   90.00
#
_symmetry.space_group_name_H-M   'P 1'
#
loop_
_entity.id
_entity.type
_entity.pdbx_description
1 polymer ?
#
loop_
_entity_poly.entity_id
_entity_poly.type
_entity_poly.pdbx_seq_one_letter_code
_entity_poly.pdbx_strand_id
1 'polypeptide(L)'
;MERSPEAFKSMNEEALRQDFLVQLNGQFEGKATGETFNMSGKTDILLREADRNVFIAECKFWKGPKAFKEAIDQLLRYTTWRDGKTAILIFNRGIDTTTVMNGIDAHVKEHPNFKRAVSWSHESGFRYVLRANDDAGRELFLTVLVFHVPA
;
A
#
# COMPACT_ATOMS: atom_id res chain seq x y z
N MET A 1 -13.66 -2.10 9.32
CA MET A 1 -13.80 -0.65 9.60
C MET A 1 -15.25 -0.19 9.52
N GLU A 2 -15.92 -0.32 8.38
CA GLU A 2 -17.31 0.15 8.20
C GLU A 2 -18.35 -0.52 9.13
N ARG A 3 -18.12 -1.78 9.53
CA ARG A 3 -19.04 -2.52 10.41
C ARG A 3 -18.89 -2.23 11.91
N SER A 4 -17.80 -1.59 12.33
CA SER A 4 -17.54 -1.31 13.74
C SER A 4 -16.77 0.01 13.89
N PRO A 5 -17.34 1.14 13.44
CA PRO A 5 -16.58 2.38 13.26
C PRO A 5 -15.93 2.90 14.55
N GLU A 6 -16.61 2.77 15.68
CA GLU A 6 -16.10 3.19 17.00
C GLU A 6 -14.80 2.48 17.38
N ALA A 7 -14.62 1.21 16.99
CA ALA A 7 -13.41 0.45 17.30
C ALA A 7 -12.16 0.99 16.57
N PHE A 8 -12.34 1.67 15.43
CA PHE A 8 -11.24 2.17 14.58
C PHE A 8 -10.95 3.66 14.76
N LYS A 9 -11.78 4.36 15.54
CA LYS A 9 -11.70 5.82 15.72
C LYS A 9 -10.39 6.28 16.36
N SER A 10 -9.93 5.59 17.40
CA SER A 10 -8.68 5.89 18.11
C SER A 10 -7.45 5.21 17.53
N MET A 11 -7.60 4.36 16.50
CA MET A 11 -6.48 3.62 15.95
C MET A 11 -5.53 4.53 15.16
N ASN A 12 -4.24 4.33 15.37
CA ASN A 12 -3.15 4.96 14.61
C ASN A 12 -2.71 4.04 13.45
N GLU A 13 -1.74 4.49 12.66
CA GLU A 13 -1.25 3.80 11.46
C GLU A 13 -0.77 2.38 11.80
N GLU A 14 -0.11 2.24 12.95
CA GLU A 14 0.41 0.98 13.46
C GLU A 14 -0.71 0.00 13.84
N ALA A 15 -1.72 0.45 14.59
CA ALA A 15 -2.83 -0.39 15.00
C ALA A 15 -3.65 -0.88 13.79
N LEU A 16 -3.89 0.00 12.81
CA LEU A 16 -4.59 -0.38 11.57
C LEU A 16 -3.77 -1.39 10.76
N ARG A 17 -2.46 -1.17 10.65
CA ARG A 17 -1.53 -2.11 10.01
C ARG A 17 -1.57 -3.48 10.68
N GLN A 18 -1.55 -3.53 12.02
CA GLN A 18 -1.64 -4.80 12.75
C GLN A 18 -2.97 -5.52 12.49
N ASP A 19 -4.09 -4.80 12.42
CA ASP A 19 -5.38 -5.39 12.04
C ASP A 19 -5.31 -6.06 10.65
N PHE A 20 -4.72 -5.39 9.65
CA PHE A 20 -4.48 -5.99 8.34
C PHE A 20 -3.56 -7.21 8.40
N LEU A 21 -2.46 -7.16 9.16
CA LEU A 21 -1.52 -8.27 9.28
C LEU A 21 -2.18 -9.51 9.89
N VAL A 22 -3.02 -9.36 10.92
CA VAL A 22 -3.75 -10.47 11.53
C VAL A 22 -4.69 -11.12 10.52
N GLN A 23 -5.46 -10.33 9.77
CA GLN A 23 -6.37 -10.85 8.76
C GLN A 23 -5.63 -11.55 7.61
N LEU A 24 -4.55 -10.94 7.12
CA LEU A 24 -3.71 -11.51 6.07
C LEU A 24 -3.06 -12.82 6.54
N ASN A 25 -2.46 -12.86 7.72
CA ASN A 25 -1.88 -14.08 8.24
C ASN A 25 -2.93 -15.18 8.44
N GLY A 26 -4.12 -14.85 8.98
CA GLY A 26 -5.20 -15.84 9.13
C GLY A 26 -5.75 -16.39 7.81
N GLN A 27 -5.78 -15.57 6.74
CA GLN A 27 -6.24 -16.03 5.42
C GLN A 27 -5.20 -16.90 4.70
N PHE A 28 -3.91 -16.67 4.95
CA PHE A 28 -2.81 -17.37 4.29
C PHE A 28 -2.18 -18.47 5.17
N GLU A 29 -2.67 -18.64 6.40
CA GLU A 29 -2.29 -19.72 7.31
C GLU A 29 -2.49 -21.08 6.63
N GLY A 30 -1.43 -21.89 6.60
CA GLY A 30 -1.43 -23.22 5.96
C GLY A 30 -1.11 -23.24 4.46
N LYS A 31 -1.02 -22.09 3.78
CA LYS A 31 -0.54 -22.00 2.37
C LYS A 31 0.92 -21.52 2.26
N ALA A 32 1.45 -20.94 3.33
CA ALA A 32 2.85 -20.55 3.47
C ALA A 32 3.32 -20.85 4.91
N THR A 33 4.61 -21.14 5.08
CA THR A 33 5.19 -21.58 6.36
C THR A 33 5.43 -20.39 7.31
N GLY A 34 4.88 -20.42 8.54
CA GLY A 34 5.11 -19.36 9.54
C GLY A 34 4.55 -17.98 9.12
N GLU A 35 4.61 -16.97 9.99
CA GLU A 35 4.10 -15.59 9.76
C GLU A 35 4.44 -15.09 8.34
N THR A 36 3.48 -15.27 7.45
CA THR A 36 3.64 -15.14 6.01
C THR A 36 3.78 -13.66 5.64
N PHE A 37 3.07 -12.82 6.38
CA PHE A 37 3.23 -11.37 6.38
C PHE A 37 3.87 -10.91 7.68
N ASN A 38 4.98 -10.18 7.57
CA ASN A 38 5.67 -9.58 8.71
C ASN A 38 5.91 -8.09 8.52
N MET A 39 6.25 -7.42 9.62
CA MET A 39 6.85 -6.09 9.60
C MET A 39 8.37 -6.26 9.44
N SER A 40 8.98 -5.54 8.51
CA SER A 40 10.43 -5.63 8.28
C SER A 40 11.04 -4.25 8.10
N GLY A 41 11.80 -3.80 9.10
CA GLY A 41 12.49 -2.51 9.07
C GLY A 41 11.51 -1.34 9.04
N LYS A 42 11.53 -0.54 7.96
CA LYS A 42 10.63 0.62 7.80
C LYS A 42 9.38 0.31 6.97
N THR A 43 9.23 -0.89 6.42
CA THR A 43 8.07 -1.26 5.61
C THR A 43 7.01 -1.92 6.46
N ASP A 44 5.76 -1.53 6.21
CA ASP A 44 4.62 -1.92 7.03
C ASP A 44 4.17 -3.38 6.85
N ILE A 45 4.10 -3.87 5.61
CA ILE A 45 3.66 -5.23 5.30
C ILE A 45 4.60 -5.86 4.27
N LEU A 46 5.23 -6.97 4.63
CA LEU A 46 6.11 -7.73 3.74
C LEU A 46 5.69 -9.20 3.70
N LEU A 47 5.40 -9.69 2.49
CA LEU A 47 5.16 -11.10 2.22
C LEU A 47 6.45 -11.74 1.69
N ARG A 48 6.89 -12.80 2.37
CA ARG A 48 8.05 -13.59 1.94
C ARG A 48 7.65 -15.01 1.62
N GLU A 49 8.13 -15.51 0.49
CA GLU A 49 8.04 -16.93 0.12
C GLU A 49 9.47 -17.46 -0.05
N ALA A 50 9.87 -18.38 0.83
CA ALA A 50 11.27 -18.78 1.01
C ALA A 50 12.18 -17.54 1.16
N ASP A 51 13.21 -17.42 0.33
CA ASP A 51 14.17 -16.31 0.37
C ASP A 51 13.77 -15.10 -0.52
N ARG A 52 12.51 -15.03 -0.97
CA ARG A 52 12.04 -13.99 -1.91
C ARG A 52 10.97 -13.12 -1.28
N ASN A 53 11.11 -11.80 -1.49
CA ASN A 53 10.02 -10.86 -1.29
C ASN A 53 9.08 -10.99 -2.49
N VAL A 54 7.79 -11.21 -2.23
CA VAL A 54 6.79 -11.41 -3.29
C VAL A 54 5.70 -10.35 -3.26
N PHE A 55 5.56 -9.63 -2.15
CA PHE A 55 4.68 -8.48 -2.02
C PHE A 55 5.16 -7.54 -0.91
N ILE A 56 5.09 -6.25 -1.18
CA ILE A 56 5.46 -5.17 -0.27
C ILE A 56 4.31 -4.18 -0.22
N ALA A 57 3.87 -3.78 0.97
CA ALA A 57 2.94 -2.68 1.11
C ALA A 57 3.33 -1.70 2.21
N GLU A 58 2.99 -0.43 1.97
CA GLU A 58 3.08 0.65 2.95
C GLU A 58 1.67 1.08 3.37
N CYS A 59 1.49 1.41 4.63
CA CYS A 59 0.26 1.92 5.20
C CYS A 59 0.45 3.41 5.50
N LYS A 60 -0.50 4.26 5.08
CA LYS A 60 -0.39 5.70 5.35
C LYS A 60 -1.73 6.33 5.65
N PHE A 61 -1.81 7.12 6.72
CA PHE A 61 -2.87 8.12 6.78
C PHE A 61 -2.69 9.16 5.67
N TRP A 62 -3.78 9.48 4.98
CA TRP A 62 -3.78 10.62 4.07
C TRP A 62 -3.54 11.91 4.85
N LYS A 63 -2.37 12.53 4.61
CA LYS A 63 -1.97 13.84 5.16
C LYS A 63 -1.68 14.85 4.05
N GLY A 64 -2.21 14.57 2.86
CA GLY A 64 -1.99 15.36 1.65
C GLY A 64 -0.85 14.85 0.76
N PRO A 65 -0.64 15.53 -0.38
CA PRO A 65 0.24 15.06 -1.46
C PRO A 65 1.68 14.77 -1.06
N LYS A 66 2.27 15.61 -0.20
CA LYS A 66 3.66 15.47 0.21
C LYS A 66 3.91 14.13 0.91
N ALA A 67 3.10 13.81 1.92
CA ALA A 67 3.19 12.56 2.65
C ALA A 67 2.94 11.34 1.74
N PHE A 68 2.08 11.50 0.73
CA PHE A 68 1.82 10.45 -0.24
C PHE A 68 3.01 10.20 -1.19
N LYS A 69 3.67 11.26 -1.70
CA LYS A 69 4.91 11.13 -2.49
C LYS A 69 6.01 10.43 -1.68
N GLU A 70 6.17 10.81 -0.41
CA GLU A 70 7.13 10.16 0.50
C GLU A 70 6.86 8.66 0.67
N ALA A 71 5.59 8.23 0.67
CA ALA A 71 5.21 6.82 0.72
C ALA A 71 5.58 6.06 -0.57
N ILE A 72 5.39 6.67 -1.75
CA ILE A 72 5.84 6.08 -3.03
C ILE A 72 7.36 5.93 -3.03
N ASP A 73 8.10 6.97 -2.64
CA ASP A 73 9.56 6.94 -2.54
C ASP A 73 10.04 5.86 -1.57
N GLN A 74 9.36 5.73 -0.42
CA GLN A 74 9.67 4.69 0.55
C GLN A 74 9.47 3.30 -0.03
N LEU A 75 8.33 3.04 -0.64
CA LEU A 75 8.02 1.76 -1.27
C LEU A 75 9.08 1.40 -2.32
N LEU A 76 9.43 2.34 -3.21
CA LEU A 76 10.42 2.14 -4.27
C LEU A 76 11.85 1.91 -3.75
N ARG A 77 12.19 2.39 -2.55
CA ARG A 77 13.48 2.10 -1.90
C ARG A 77 13.57 0.66 -1.40
N TYR A 78 12.46 0.05 -1.01
CA TYR A 78 12.41 -1.31 -0.47
C TYR A 78 12.09 -2.36 -1.51
N THR A 79 11.52 -1.97 -2.66
CA THR A 79 11.41 -2.87 -3.81
C THR A 79 12.78 -3.19 -4.36
N THR A 80 13.09 -4.48 -4.38
CA THR A 80 14.19 -5.06 -5.12
C THR A 80 13.75 -5.39 -6.54
N TRP A 81 14.72 -5.71 -7.38
CA TRP A 81 14.50 -6.12 -8.76
C TRP A 81 13.55 -7.32 -8.97
N ARG A 82 13.25 -8.09 -7.90
CA ARG A 82 12.35 -9.25 -7.90
C ARG A 82 10.91 -8.91 -7.52
N ASP A 83 10.66 -7.72 -6.96
CA ASP A 83 9.36 -7.34 -6.42
C ASP A 83 8.43 -6.87 -7.53
N GLY A 84 7.57 -7.78 -8.01
CA GLY A 84 6.63 -7.47 -9.10
C GLY A 84 5.35 -6.75 -8.64
N LYS A 85 4.97 -6.85 -7.37
CA LYS A 85 3.68 -6.34 -6.85
C LYS A 85 3.86 -5.59 -5.55
N THR A 86 3.34 -4.38 -5.52
CA THR A 86 3.35 -3.52 -4.35
C THR A 86 2.01 -2.87 -4.08
N ALA A 87 1.82 -2.39 -2.86
CA ALA A 87 0.64 -1.60 -2.53
C ALA A 87 0.93 -0.42 -1.59
N ILE A 88 0.04 0.56 -1.63
CA ILE A 88 -0.07 1.59 -0.60
C ILE A 88 -1.51 1.56 -0.10
N LEU A 89 -1.70 1.31 1.20
CA LEU A 89 -2.99 1.34 1.88
C LEU A 89 -3.16 2.73 2.49
N ILE A 90 -4.05 3.53 1.90
CA ILE A 90 -4.33 4.90 2.35
C ILE A 90 -5.51 4.88 3.31
N PHE A 91 -5.26 5.28 4.55
CA PHE A 91 -6.28 5.51 5.56
C PHE A 91 -6.77 6.95 5.47
N ASN A 92 -8.00 7.13 5.00
CA ASN A 92 -8.64 8.44 4.88
C ASN A 92 -9.53 8.70 6.10
N ARG A 93 -9.17 9.71 6.90
CA ARG A 93 -9.96 10.16 8.06
C ARG A 93 -10.31 11.64 7.89
N GLY A 94 -11.59 11.93 7.74
CA GLY A 94 -12.12 13.29 7.74
C GLY A 94 -11.89 14.11 6.46
N ILE A 95 -11.31 13.54 5.40
CA ILE A 95 -11.20 14.20 4.08
C ILE A 95 -12.19 13.56 3.11
N ASP A 96 -12.77 14.37 2.22
CA ASP A 96 -13.61 13.87 1.14
C ASP A 96 -12.83 12.86 0.26
N THR A 97 -13.42 11.68 0.04
CA THR A 97 -12.75 10.57 -0.66
C THR A 97 -12.41 10.94 -2.10
N THR A 98 -13.25 11.72 -2.79
CA THR A 98 -12.95 12.16 -4.17
C THR A 98 -11.70 13.04 -4.20
N THR A 99 -11.56 13.93 -3.22
CA THR A 99 -10.36 14.77 -3.06
C THR A 99 -9.11 13.92 -2.85
N VAL A 100 -9.18 12.89 -2.01
CA VAL A 100 -8.07 11.95 -1.80
C VAL A 100 -7.74 11.18 -3.07
N MET A 101 -8.75 10.64 -3.76
CA MET A 101 -8.58 9.85 -4.97
C MET A 101 -7.95 10.67 -6.10
N ASN A 102 -8.43 11.90 -6.33
CA ASN A 102 -7.83 12.82 -7.31
C ASN A 102 -6.38 13.18 -6.93
N GLY A 103 -6.13 13.40 -5.64
CA GLY A 103 -4.79 13.64 -5.13
C GLY A 103 -3.85 12.45 -5.38
N ILE A 104 -4.31 11.22 -5.15
CA ILE A 104 -3.52 10.02 -5.43
C ILE A 104 -3.18 9.95 -6.92
N ASP A 105 -4.19 10.03 -7.79
CA ASP A 105 -3.99 9.84 -9.23
C ASP A 105 -3.07 10.88 -9.86
N ALA A 106 -3.26 12.16 -9.51
CA ALA A 106 -2.39 13.24 -9.99
C ALA A 106 -0.94 13.00 -9.59
N HIS A 107 -0.68 12.70 -8.31
CA HIS A 107 0.68 12.62 -7.80
C HIS A 107 1.40 11.32 -8.14
N VAL A 108 0.69 10.21 -8.39
CA VAL A 108 1.33 9.03 -8.99
C VAL A 108 1.76 9.34 -10.42
N LYS A 109 0.89 9.98 -11.23
CA LYS A 109 1.20 10.31 -12.63
C LYS A 109 2.34 11.31 -12.79
N GLU A 110 2.53 12.20 -11.82
CA GLU A 110 3.67 13.12 -11.74
C GLU A 110 4.99 12.45 -11.33
N HIS A 111 4.94 11.24 -10.77
CA HIS A 111 6.14 10.61 -10.21
C HIS A 111 7.14 10.26 -11.34
N PRO A 112 8.45 10.53 -11.18
CA PRO A 112 9.45 10.23 -12.23
C PRO A 112 9.50 8.76 -12.68
N ASN A 113 9.10 7.86 -11.78
CA ASN A 113 9.03 6.43 -12.05
C ASN A 113 7.71 5.97 -12.69
N PHE A 114 6.73 6.84 -12.89
CA PHE A 114 5.45 6.46 -13.50
C PHE A 114 5.65 6.04 -14.96
N LYS A 115 5.02 4.91 -15.34
CA LYS A 115 4.97 4.45 -16.74
C LYS A 115 3.56 4.53 -17.32
N ARG A 116 2.57 3.93 -16.64
CA ARG A 116 1.19 3.90 -17.12
C ARG A 116 0.19 3.58 -16.02
N ALA A 117 -1.05 4.02 -16.22
CA ALA A 117 -2.20 3.52 -15.48
C ALA A 117 -2.64 2.16 -16.02
N VAL A 118 -3.19 1.32 -15.16
CA VAL A 118 -3.74 0.00 -15.50
C VAL A 118 -5.23 0.02 -15.16
N SER A 119 -6.05 -0.56 -16.03
CA SER A 119 -7.47 -0.72 -15.73
C SER A 119 -7.64 -1.50 -14.42
N TRP A 120 -8.46 -0.96 -13.53
CA TRP A 120 -8.75 -1.53 -12.23
C TRP A 120 -10.26 -1.38 -11.98
N SER A 121 -10.92 -2.49 -11.67
CA SER A 121 -12.38 -2.56 -11.59
C SER A 121 -12.96 -2.11 -10.25
N HIS A 122 -12.12 -1.76 -9.28
CA HIS A 122 -12.59 -1.37 -7.95
C HIS A 122 -12.56 0.15 -7.77
N GLU A 123 -13.67 0.71 -7.31
CA GLU A 123 -13.87 2.15 -7.15
C GLU A 123 -13.03 2.77 -6.02
N SER A 124 -12.55 1.96 -5.07
CA SER A 124 -11.81 2.41 -3.89
C SER A 124 -10.29 2.43 -4.08
N GLY A 125 -9.81 2.49 -5.32
CA GLY A 125 -8.37 2.51 -5.57
C GLY A 125 -7.96 2.58 -7.02
N PHE A 126 -6.65 2.51 -7.22
CA PHE A 126 -6.02 2.60 -8.52
C PHE A 126 -4.93 1.56 -8.67
N ARG A 127 -4.60 1.24 -9.93
CA ARG A 127 -3.44 0.42 -10.26
C ARG A 127 -2.58 1.11 -11.32
N TYR A 128 -1.29 1.07 -11.09
CA TYR A 128 -0.28 1.70 -11.94
C TYR A 128 0.88 0.75 -12.19
N VAL A 129 1.62 1.03 -13.25
CA VAL A 129 2.96 0.48 -13.47
C VAL A 129 3.97 1.59 -13.28
N LEU A 130 4.94 1.32 -12.41
CA LEU A 130 6.10 2.17 -12.18
C LEU A 130 7.35 1.42 -12.64
N ARG A 131 8.44 2.15 -12.92
CA ARG A 131 9.78 1.58 -13.05
C ARG A 131 10.49 1.49 -11.71
N ALA A 132 11.37 0.51 -11.58
CA ALA A 132 12.27 0.43 -10.44
C ALA A 132 13.30 1.58 -10.46
N ASN A 133 13.86 1.89 -9.28
CA ASN A 133 14.90 2.92 -9.14
C ASN A 133 16.22 2.50 -9.79
N ASP A 134 16.58 1.23 -9.64
CA ASP A 134 17.85 0.65 -10.06
C ASP A 134 17.85 0.13 -11.52
N ASP A 135 16.68 -0.07 -12.13
CA ASP A 135 16.55 -0.59 -13.49
C ASP A 135 15.31 -0.02 -14.21
N ALA A 136 15.53 0.80 -15.26
CA ALA A 136 14.46 1.41 -16.04
C ALA A 136 13.67 0.41 -16.90
N GLY A 137 14.26 -0.74 -17.22
CA GLY A 137 13.61 -1.83 -17.94
C GLY A 137 12.61 -2.60 -17.08
N ARG A 138 12.76 -2.54 -15.75
CA ARG A 138 11.89 -3.27 -14.83
C ARG A 138 10.62 -2.50 -14.50
N GLU A 139 9.56 -3.26 -14.30
CA GLU A 139 8.23 -2.77 -13.99
C GLU A 139 7.77 -3.38 -12.68
N LEU A 140 7.16 -2.53 -11.84
CA LEU A 140 6.48 -2.92 -10.63
C LEU A 140 5.03 -2.44 -10.68
N PHE A 141 4.11 -3.28 -10.23
CA PHE A 141 2.70 -2.92 -10.13
C PHE A 141 2.43 -2.27 -8.78
N LEU A 142 2.10 -0.99 -8.79
CA LEU A 142 1.61 -0.29 -7.60
C LEU A 142 0.09 -0.34 -7.57
N THR A 143 -0.48 -0.91 -6.51
CA THR A 143 -1.91 -0.78 -6.21
C THR A 143 -2.11 0.19 -5.04
N VAL A 144 -2.86 1.26 -5.23
CA VAL A 144 -3.21 2.19 -4.14
C VAL A 144 -4.66 1.94 -3.76
N LEU A 145 -4.92 1.61 -2.50
CA LEU A 145 -6.27 1.36 -1.98
C LEU A 145 -6.60 2.39 -0.91
N VAL A 146 -7.81 2.94 -0.94
CA VAL A 146 -8.29 3.92 0.02
C VAL A 146 -9.31 3.27 0.94
N PHE A 147 -9.08 3.38 2.25
CA PHE A 147 -9.98 2.91 3.29
C PHE A 147 -10.48 4.09 4.11
N HIS A 148 -11.79 4.18 4.28
CA HIS A 148 -12.37 5.16 5.18
C HIS A 148 -12.15 4.73 6.63
N VAL A 149 -11.52 5.61 7.40
CA VAL A 149 -11.34 5.43 8.84
C VAL A 149 -12.17 6.49 9.56
N PRO A 150 -13.08 6.08 10.46
CA PRO A 150 -13.90 7.01 11.23
C PRO A 150 -13.07 8.04 11.99
N ALA A 151 -13.61 9.24 12.08
CA ALA A 151 -13.07 10.35 12.87
C ALA A 151 -13.62 10.33 14.30
#